data_AF-A0A1B6MB77-F1
#
_entry.id   AF-A0A1B6MB77-F1
#
_cell.length_a   1.000
_cell.length_b   1.000
_cell.length_c   1.000
_cell.angle_alpha   90.00
_cell.angle_beta   90.00
_cell.angle_gamma   90.00
#
_symmetry.space_group_name_H-M   'P 1'
#
loop_
_entity.id
_entity.type
_entity.pdbx_description
1 polymer ?
#
loop_
_entity_poly.entity_id
_entity_poly.type
_entity_poly.pdbx_seq_one_letter_code
_entity_poly.pdbx_strand_id
1 'polypeptide(L)'
;MKKGRLRNLAATSKAVTKGGVRDVLENAAGDDFEQFLKGKNLLRPEDQLDLSEKDLQEEIARMLTTNNPQLPDSLVEYSYKERAFVMTPLPPQMITLLEVEGTCLHKESPEAVEQMEQ
;
A
#
# COMPACT_ATOMS: atom_id res chain seq x y z
N MET A 1 -44.75 20.40 1.80
CA MET A 1 -43.74 20.60 2.86
C MET A 1 -43.81 19.44 3.86
N LYS A 2 -42.90 18.45 3.77
CA LYS A 2 -42.73 17.41 4.79
C LYS A 2 -41.23 17.33 5.12
N LYS A 3 -40.88 17.76 6.33
CA LYS A 3 -39.50 17.77 6.85
C LYS A 3 -39.07 16.32 7.13
N GLY A 4 -38.16 15.79 6.33
CA GLY A 4 -37.52 14.50 6.57
C GLY A 4 -36.52 14.62 7.71
N ARG A 5 -36.80 13.93 8.81
CA ARG A 5 -35.93 13.83 9.99
C ARG A 5 -34.79 12.86 9.67
N LEU A 6 -33.59 13.39 9.42
CA LEU A 6 -32.36 12.61 9.31
C LEU A 6 -32.06 11.97 10.67
N ARG A 7 -31.96 10.64 10.71
CA ARG A 7 -31.48 9.87 11.87
C ARG A 7 -29.96 9.70 11.70
N ASN A 8 -29.20 10.28 12.60
CA ASN A 8 -27.75 10.10 12.67
C ASN A 8 -27.45 8.63 13.03
N LEU A 9 -26.79 7.89 12.14
CA LEU A 9 -26.11 6.65 12.50
C LEU A 9 -24.78 7.04 13.17
N ALA A 10 -24.71 6.86 14.48
CA ALA A 10 -23.47 6.95 15.22
C ALA A 10 -22.56 5.79 14.81
N ALA A 11 -21.47 6.10 14.11
CA ALA A 11 -20.37 5.18 13.91
C ALA A 11 -19.73 4.86 15.28
N THR A 12 -19.93 3.65 15.78
CA THR A 12 -19.15 3.15 16.91
C THR A 12 -17.88 2.53 16.34
N SER A 13 -16.81 3.33 16.26
CA SER A 13 -15.46 2.83 16.00
C SER A 13 -14.91 2.21 17.29
N LYS A 14 -14.97 0.88 17.40
CA LYS A 14 -14.22 0.15 18.43
C LYS A 14 -12.78 0.02 17.96
N ALA A 15 -11.87 0.74 18.62
CA ALA A 15 -10.44 0.61 18.45
C ALA A 15 -10.00 -0.82 18.82
N VAL A 16 -9.41 -1.54 17.86
CA VAL A 16 -8.77 -2.84 18.11
C VAL A 16 -7.42 -2.58 18.76
N THR A 17 -7.36 -2.76 20.07
CA THR A 17 -6.11 -2.79 20.83
C THR A 17 -5.41 -4.13 20.63
N LYS A 18 -4.07 -4.10 20.71
CA LYS A 18 -3.11 -5.16 20.40
C LYS A 18 -3.20 -6.44 21.27
N GLY A 19 -4.30 -6.62 22.02
CA GLY A 19 -4.61 -7.82 22.82
C GLY A 19 -5.45 -8.87 22.09
N GLY A 20 -6.11 -8.52 20.98
CA GLY A 20 -7.11 -9.38 20.35
C GLY A 20 -6.60 -10.67 19.67
N VAL A 21 -5.29 -10.86 19.51
CA VAL A 21 -4.75 -12.08 18.87
C VAL A 21 -4.50 -13.19 19.90
N ARG A 22 -4.10 -12.84 21.12
CA ARG A 22 -3.85 -13.83 22.19
C ARG A 22 -5.14 -14.40 22.75
N ASP A 23 -6.14 -13.55 22.95
CA ASP A 23 -7.46 -13.99 23.43
C ASP A 23 -8.20 -14.89 22.42
N VAL A 24 -7.91 -14.74 21.11
CA VAL A 24 -8.46 -15.63 20.07
C VAL A 24 -7.77 -16.99 20.06
N LEU A 25 -6.48 -17.05 20.40
CA LEU A 25 -5.70 -18.29 20.43
C LEU A 25 -6.07 -19.18 21.63
N GLU A 26 -6.37 -18.58 22.78
CA GLU A 26 -6.69 -19.31 24.01
C GLU A 26 -8.13 -19.86 24.02
N ASN A 27 -9.05 -19.24 23.27
CA ASN A 27 -10.45 -19.67 23.15
C ASN A 27 -10.75 -20.59 21.95
N ALA A 28 -9.76 -20.89 21.10
CA ALA A 28 -9.92 -21.74 19.93
C ALA A 28 -9.60 -23.22 20.22
N ALA A 29 -10.11 -23.76 21.33
CA ALA A 29 -10.12 -25.20 21.57
C ALA A 29 -11.36 -25.81 20.89
N GLY A 30 -11.25 -26.07 19.58
CA GLY A 30 -12.33 -26.72 18.82
C GLY A 30 -11.90 -27.10 17.40
N ASP A 31 -12.52 -28.15 16.87
CA ASP A 31 -12.26 -28.77 15.56
C ASP A 31 -12.17 -27.77 14.39
N ASP A 32 -12.78 -26.58 14.50
CA ASP A 32 -12.71 -25.51 13.51
C ASP A 32 -11.29 -24.94 13.32
N PHE A 33 -10.47 -24.91 14.38
CA PHE A 33 -9.06 -24.50 14.30
C PHE A 33 -8.20 -25.55 13.58
N GLU A 34 -8.45 -26.83 13.85
CA GLU A 34 -7.82 -27.93 13.12
C GLU A 34 -8.23 -27.97 11.64
N GLN A 35 -9.51 -27.70 11.34
CA GLN A 35 -10.02 -27.61 9.97
C GLN A 35 -9.37 -26.46 9.20
N PHE A 36 -9.18 -25.30 9.85
CA PHE A 36 -8.48 -24.15 9.27
C PHE A 36 -6.98 -24.43 9.02
N LEU A 37 -6.32 -25.12 9.95
CA LEU A 37 -4.94 -25.60 9.80
C LEU A 37 -4.79 -26.65 8.70
N LYS A 38 -5.78 -27.54 8.52
CA LYS A 38 -5.80 -28.55 7.45
C LYS A 38 -6.09 -27.98 6.06
N GLY A 39 -6.92 -26.93 5.99
CA GLY A 39 -7.35 -26.31 4.72
C GLY A 39 -6.27 -25.47 4.03
N LYS A 40 -5.27 -25.02 4.78
CA LYS A 40 -4.03 -24.46 4.25
C LYS A 40 -2.96 -25.48 4.51
N ASN A 41 -2.65 -26.31 3.52
CA ASN A 41 -1.30 -26.87 3.46
C ASN A 41 -0.34 -25.67 3.54
N LEU A 42 0.18 -25.39 4.73
CA LEU A 42 1.27 -24.44 4.97
C LEU A 42 2.52 -25.06 4.33
N LEU A 43 2.50 -25.14 3.00
CA LEU A 43 3.65 -25.50 2.20
C LEU A 43 4.64 -24.36 2.40
N ARG A 44 5.64 -24.62 3.23
CA ARG A 44 6.83 -23.80 3.27
C ARG A 44 7.34 -23.72 1.83
N PRO A 45 7.57 -22.51 1.29
CA PRO A 45 8.20 -22.35 -0.01
C PRO A 45 9.51 -23.16 -0.07
N GLU A 46 9.85 -23.69 -1.24
CA GLU A 46 11.07 -24.51 -1.40
C GLU A 46 12.34 -23.72 -1.06
N ASP A 47 12.31 -22.39 -1.23
CA ASP A 47 13.42 -21.48 -0.95
C ASP A 47 13.42 -20.92 0.49
N GLN A 48 12.60 -21.46 1.40
CA GLN A 48 12.53 -20.97 2.78
C GLN A 48 13.81 -21.36 3.56
N LEU A 49 14.53 -20.36 4.08
CA LEU A 49 15.73 -20.57 4.90
C LEU A 49 15.38 -21.25 6.25
N ASP A 50 16.06 -22.34 6.57
CA ASP A 50 15.96 -23.00 7.88
C ASP A 50 16.80 -22.23 8.92
N LEU A 51 16.12 -21.50 9.79
CA LEU A 51 16.72 -20.73 10.87
C LEU A 51 16.77 -21.53 12.18
N SER A 52 17.77 -21.27 13.03
CA SER A 52 17.83 -21.88 14.35
C SER A 52 16.78 -21.25 15.30
N GLU A 53 16.40 -21.96 16.37
CA GLU A 53 15.45 -21.44 17.36
C GLU A 53 15.91 -20.10 17.98
N LYS A 54 17.22 -19.87 18.03
CA LYS A 54 17.81 -18.63 18.53
C LYS A 54 17.61 -17.47 17.57
N ASP A 55 17.82 -17.70 16.28
CA ASP A 55 17.64 -16.66 15.25
C ASP A 55 16.15 -16.32 15.07
N LEU A 56 15.27 -17.31 15.26
CA LEU A 56 13.82 -17.10 15.19
C LEU A 56 13.29 -16.27 16.36
N GLN A 57 13.96 -16.30 17.52
CA GLN A 57 13.61 -15.52 18.71
C GLN A 57 14.13 -14.07 18.66
N GLU A 58 14.90 -13.73 17.63
CA GLU A 58 15.44 -12.37 17.47
C GLU A 58 14.31 -11.36 17.18
N GLU A 59 14.24 -10.32 17.99
CA GLU A 59 13.31 -9.21 17.77
C GLU A 59 13.87 -8.26 16.69
N ILE A 60 13.46 -8.46 15.44
CA ILE A 60 13.84 -7.55 14.35
C ILE A 60 12.97 -6.28 14.44
N ALA A 61 13.54 -5.23 15.04
CA ALA A 61 12.91 -3.91 15.06
C ALA A 61 12.96 -3.27 13.67
N ARG A 62 11.87 -3.42 12.89
CA ARG A 62 11.75 -2.76 11.59
C ARG A 62 11.18 -1.35 11.76
N MET A 63 12.02 -0.34 11.57
CA MET A 63 11.59 1.06 11.53
C MET A 63 10.76 1.30 10.26
N LEU A 64 9.56 1.86 10.43
CA LEU A 64 8.75 2.30 9.30
C LEU A 64 9.35 3.60 8.75
N THR A 65 10.18 3.47 7.72
CA THR A 65 10.68 4.61 6.95
C THR A 65 9.75 4.88 5.78
N THR A 66 9.48 6.14 5.51
CA THR A 66 8.76 6.55 4.29
C THR A 66 9.64 6.50 3.04
N ASN A 67 10.94 6.22 3.16
CA ASN A 67 11.88 6.19 2.04
C ASN A 67 11.62 4.98 1.11
N ASN A 68 11.60 5.23 -0.20
CA ASN A 68 11.51 4.20 -1.25
C ASN A 68 12.91 3.63 -1.47
N PRO A 69 13.15 2.34 -1.14
CA PRO A 69 14.45 1.72 -1.35
C PRO A 69 14.83 1.57 -2.83
N GLN A 70 13.90 1.79 -3.76
CA GLN A 70 14.15 1.71 -5.20
C GLN A 70 14.54 3.05 -5.82
N LEU A 71 14.56 4.15 -5.05
CA LEU A 71 14.91 5.47 -5.58
C LEU A 71 16.42 5.56 -5.82
N PRO A 72 16.89 5.98 -7.00
CA PRO A 72 18.31 6.25 -7.21
C PRO A 72 18.75 7.52 -6.47
N ASP A 73 19.89 7.45 -5.78
CA ASP A 73 20.40 8.56 -4.96
C ASP A 73 20.97 9.73 -5.75
N SER A 74 21.32 9.55 -7.03
CA SER A 74 21.96 10.57 -7.87
C SER A 74 21.51 10.52 -9.32
N LEU A 75 20.43 11.25 -9.63
CA LEU A 75 20.03 11.53 -11.01
C LEU A 75 20.79 12.76 -11.52
N VAL A 76 21.41 12.63 -12.70
CA VAL A 76 22.21 13.70 -13.31
C VAL A 76 21.77 13.87 -14.75
N GLU A 77 21.53 15.11 -15.15
CA GLU A 77 21.11 15.49 -16.50
C GLU A 77 22.09 16.46 -17.13
N TYR A 78 22.23 16.40 -18.46
CA TYR A 78 23.08 17.34 -19.18
C TYR A 78 22.33 18.66 -19.44
N SER A 79 22.83 19.75 -18.86
CA SER A 79 22.30 21.09 -19.09
C SER A 79 22.94 21.70 -20.34
N TYR A 80 22.15 21.90 -21.40
CA TYR A 80 22.62 22.62 -22.60
C TYR A 80 23.00 24.07 -22.33
N LYS A 81 22.39 24.69 -21.30
CA LYS A 81 22.70 26.06 -20.87
C LYS A 81 24.08 26.14 -20.21
N GLU A 82 24.39 25.19 -19.33
CA GLU A 82 25.65 25.18 -18.56
C GLU A 82 26.76 24.38 -19.25
N ARG A 83 26.42 23.64 -20.32
CA ARG A 83 27.30 22.73 -21.05
C ARG A 83 27.99 21.73 -20.13
N ALA A 84 27.26 21.27 -19.11
CA ALA A 84 27.77 20.42 -18.06
C ALA A 84 26.67 19.47 -17.57
N PHE A 85 27.10 18.39 -16.93
CA PHE A 85 26.21 17.50 -16.18
C PHE A 85 25.89 18.14 -14.83
N VAL A 86 24.60 18.33 -14.56
CA VAL A 86 24.09 18.94 -13.33
C VAL A 86 23.23 17.92 -12.59
N MET A 87 23.30 17.95 -11.26
CA MET A 87 22.44 17.11 -10.42
C MET A 87 20.99 17.57 -10.53
N THR A 88 20.10 16.64 -10.82
CA THR A 88 18.66 16.85 -10.81
C THR A 88 18.15 16.76 -9.36
N PRO A 89 17.14 17.56 -8.94
CA PRO A 89 16.50 17.36 -7.64
C PRO A 89 15.99 15.93 -7.48
N LEU A 90 15.99 15.43 -6.24
CA LEU A 90 15.50 14.07 -5.95
C LEU A 90 14.04 13.93 -6.38
N PRO A 91 13.67 12.81 -7.04
CA PRO A 91 12.28 12.55 -7.37
C PRO A 91 11.43 12.37 -6.10
N PRO A 92 10.11 12.61 -6.19
CA PRO A 92 9.21 12.34 -5.08
C PRO A 92 9.21 10.85 -4.71
N GLN A 93 8.96 10.57 -3.44
CA GLN A 93 8.97 9.23 -2.86
C GLN A 93 7.69 8.44 -3.18
N MET A 94 7.38 8.30 -4.46
CA MET A 94 6.20 7.61 -4.97
C MET A 94 6.57 6.46 -5.89
N ILE A 95 5.72 5.44 -5.94
CA ILE A 95 5.88 4.28 -6.83
C ILE A 95 4.64 4.24 -7.72
N THR A 96 4.84 4.42 -9.01
CA THR A 96 3.80 4.24 -10.02
C THR A 96 3.74 2.77 -10.40
N LEU A 97 2.68 2.06 -9.97
CA LEU A 97 2.46 0.66 -10.35
C LEU A 97 1.90 0.51 -11.77
N LEU A 98 1.01 1.44 -12.15
CA LEU A 98 0.33 1.42 -13.43
C LEU A 98 0.03 2.86 -13.84
N GLU A 99 0.44 3.21 -15.06
CA GLU A 99 0.10 4.46 -15.72
C GLU A 99 -0.56 4.09 -17.05
N VAL A 100 -1.79 4.58 -17.27
CA VAL A 100 -2.54 4.35 -18.51
C VAL A 100 -3.06 5.70 -18.97
N GLU A 101 -2.59 6.12 -20.14
CA GLU A 101 -3.10 7.33 -20.78
C GLU A 101 -4.50 7.06 -21.35
N GLY A 102 -5.45 7.92 -20.97
CA GLY A 102 -6.83 7.87 -21.47
C GLY A 102 -7.07 8.91 -22.55
N THR A 103 -7.98 8.61 -23.49
CA THR A 103 -8.38 9.52 -24.58
C THR A 103 -9.76 10.16 -24.34
N CYS A 104 -10.35 9.96 -23.18
CA CYS A 104 -11.66 10.51 -22.85
C CYS A 104 -11.55 11.96 -22.41
N LEU A 105 -12.18 12.87 -23.15
CA LEU A 105 -12.29 14.29 -22.81
C LEU A 105 -13.65 14.57 -22.14
N HIS A 106 -13.66 15.50 -21.19
CA HIS A 106 -14.91 16.03 -20.65
C HIS A 106 -15.54 16.99 -21.67
N LYS A 107 -16.85 16.92 -21.88
CA LYS A 107 -17.55 17.71 -22.93
C LYS A 107 -17.42 19.22 -22.77
N GLU A 108 -17.20 19.67 -21.55
CA GLU A 108 -17.05 21.09 -21.20
C GLU A 108 -15.59 21.55 -21.24
N SER A 109 -14.62 20.66 -21.48
CA SER A 109 -13.22 21.09 -21.58
C SER A 109 -13.00 21.85 -22.90
N PRO A 110 -12.10 22.85 -22.90
CA PRO A 110 -11.86 23.67 -24.08
C PRO A 110 -11.42 22.84 -25.29
N GLU A 111 -10.61 21.80 -25.05
CA GLU A 111 -10.14 20.88 -26.09
C GLU A 111 -11.30 20.12 -26.76
N ALA A 112 -12.34 19.76 -26.00
CA ALA A 112 -13.51 19.08 -26.54
C ALA A 112 -14.39 20.02 -27.39
N VAL A 113 -14.51 21.28 -26.98
CA VAL A 113 -15.26 22.29 -27.74
C VAL A 113 -14.57 22.58 -29.07
N GLU A 114 -13.24 22.78 -29.06
CA GLU A 114 -12.45 23.01 -30.26
C GLU A 114 -12.56 21.85 -31.26
N GLN A 115 -12.64 20.60 -30.80
CA GLN A 115 -12.82 19.43 -31.67
C GLN A 115 -14.23 19.32 -32.27
N MET A 116 -15.26 19.88 -31.62
CA MET A 116 -16.62 19.89 -32.14
C MET A 116 -16.86 21.01 -33.15
N GLU A 117 -16.08 22.09 -33.08
CA GLU A 117 -16.18 23.24 -33.97
C GLU A 117 -15.37 23.05 -35.28
N GLN A 118 -14.44 22.10 -35.32
CA GLN A 118 -13.74 21.64 -36.52
C GLN A 118 -14.59 20.72 -37.39
#